data_AF-A0A9E5SXU8-F1
#
_entry.id   AF-A0A9E5SXU8-F1
#
_cell.length_a   1.000
_cell.length_b   1.000
_cell.length_c   1.000
_cell.angle_alpha   90.00
_cell.angle_beta   90.00
_cell.angle_gamma   90.00
#
_symmetry.space_group_name_H-M   'P 1'
#
loop_
_entity.id
_entity.type
_entity.pdbx_description
1 polymer ?
#
loop_
_entity_poly.entity_id
_entity_poly.type
_entity_poly.pdbx_seq_one_letter_code
_entity_poly.pdbx_strand_id
1 'polypeptide(L)'
;MDTELLLRNFLDEKKRLKQYPVKRKMKIYALIYLAGKFESGRDYSQSEINDILNDWSLFNDAATLRRELCDNRFLNRTSDGRTYRLEETQPTPAELGIDSF
;
A
#
# COMPACT_ATOMS: atom_id res chain seq x y z
N MET A 1 -9.93 9.60 -8.30
CA MET A 1 -8.63 10.12 -7.81
C MET A 1 -7.54 9.26 -8.40
N ASP A 2 -6.81 9.76 -9.39
CA ASP A 2 -5.76 9.03 -10.08
C ASP A 2 -4.47 9.05 -9.24
N THR A 3 -4.29 8.05 -8.37
CA THR A 3 -3.11 7.91 -7.52
C THR A 3 -1.82 7.78 -8.34
N GLU A 4 -1.91 7.16 -9.52
CA GLU A 4 -0.81 7.07 -10.50
C GLU A 4 -0.27 8.44 -10.93
N LEU A 5 -1.16 9.42 -11.14
CA LEU A 5 -0.79 10.77 -11.56
C LEU A 5 -0.07 11.53 -10.44
N LEU A 6 -0.54 11.37 -9.20
CA LEU A 6 0.07 11.99 -8.02
C LEU A 6 1.44 11.40 -7.70
N LEU A 7 1.61 10.09 -7.93
CA LEU A 7 2.85 9.38 -7.71
C LEU A 7 3.76 9.35 -8.94
N ARG A 8 3.41 10.03 -10.04
CA ARG A 8 4.17 9.98 -11.29
C ARG A 8 5.67 10.22 -11.13
N ASN A 9 6.09 11.11 -10.22
CA ASN A 9 7.51 11.37 -9.95
C ASN A 9 8.21 10.26 -9.14
N PHE A 10 7.44 9.45 -8.41
CA PHE A 10 7.87 8.30 -7.61
C PHE A 10 7.72 6.97 -8.33
N LEU A 11 7.04 6.95 -9.48
CA LEU A 11 6.88 5.77 -10.31
C LEU A 11 8.00 5.68 -11.36
N ASP A 12 8.39 4.45 -11.66
CA ASP A 12 9.30 4.07 -12.73
C ASP A 12 8.54 3.87 -14.06
N GLU A 13 9.25 3.62 -15.17
CA GLU A 13 8.65 3.33 -16.48
C GLU A 13 7.66 2.16 -16.44
N LYS A 14 7.92 1.18 -15.56
CA LYS A 14 7.03 0.04 -15.31
C LYS A 14 5.90 0.32 -14.30
N LYS A 15 5.67 1.57 -13.91
CA LYS A 15 4.70 1.98 -12.87
C LYS A 15 4.95 1.33 -11.50
N ARG A 16 6.23 1.08 -11.18
CA ARG A 16 6.66 0.58 -9.87
C ARG A 16 7.16 1.73 -9.01
N LEU A 17 6.92 1.70 -7.71
CA LEU A 17 7.42 2.72 -6.79
C LEU A 17 8.94 2.63 -6.69
N LYS A 18 9.64 3.58 -7.29
CA LYS A 18 11.11 3.67 -7.18
C LYS A 18 11.57 4.24 -5.85
N GLN A 19 10.70 5.00 -5.18
CA GLN A 19 11.00 5.62 -3.90
C GLN A 19 9.74 5.78 -3.05
N TYR A 20 9.86 5.54 -1.75
CA TYR A 20 8.78 5.80 -0.80
C TYR A 20 8.74 7.30 -0.44
N PRO A 21 7.61 8.00 -0.66
CA PRO A 21 7.53 9.42 -0.39
C PRO A 21 7.61 9.73 1.11
N VAL A 22 8.14 10.90 1.45
CA VAL A 22 8.28 11.35 2.85
C VAL A 22 6.99 11.99 3.38
N LYS A 23 6.27 12.71 2.51
CA LYS A 23 5.04 13.44 2.88
C LYS A 23 3.91 12.45 3.19
N ARG A 24 3.25 12.62 4.35
CA ARG A 24 2.11 11.78 4.79
C ARG A 24 1.04 11.59 3.70
N LYS A 25 0.61 12.68 3.05
CA LYS A 25 -0.35 12.64 1.94
C LYS A 25 0.09 11.72 0.79
N MET A 26 1.35 11.85 0.37
CA MET A 26 1.91 11.02 -0.70
C MET A 26 2.13 9.57 -0.28
N LYS A 27 2.53 9.32 0.97
CA LYS A 27 2.63 7.95 1.53
C LYS A 27 1.31 7.23 1.38
N ILE A 28 0.22 7.88 1.74
CA ILE A 28 -1.09 7.24 1.71
C ILE A 28 -1.55 7.00 0.27
N TYR A 29 -1.28 7.92 -0.66
CA TYR A 29 -1.50 7.63 -2.08
C TYR A 29 -0.70 6.41 -2.56
N ALA A 30 0.55 6.25 -2.11
CA ALA A 30 1.34 5.06 -2.41
C ALA A 30 0.74 3.79 -1.81
N LEU A 31 0.21 3.86 -0.57
CA LEU A 31 -0.50 2.75 0.06
C LEU A 31 -1.79 2.39 -0.69
N ILE A 32 -2.59 3.38 -1.10
CA ILE A 32 -3.81 3.15 -1.91
C ILE A 32 -3.45 2.51 -3.26
N TYR A 33 -2.38 3.00 -3.91
CA TYR A 33 -1.90 2.43 -5.17
C TYR A 33 -1.49 0.97 -5.01
N LEU A 34 -0.76 0.64 -3.94
CA LEU A 34 -0.35 -0.73 -3.63
C LEU A 34 -1.54 -1.61 -3.22
N ALA A 35 -2.44 -1.10 -2.38
CA ALA A 35 -3.65 -1.78 -1.95
C ALA A 35 -4.51 -2.22 -3.15
N GLY A 36 -4.61 -1.37 -4.18
CA GLY A 36 -5.27 -1.70 -5.44
C GLY A 36 -4.59 -2.78 -6.30
N LYS A 37 -3.40 -3.26 -5.92
CA LYS A 37 -2.73 -4.41 -6.55
C LYS A 37 -3.05 -5.74 -5.88
N PHE A 38 -3.62 -5.71 -4.68
CA PHE A 38 -4.04 -6.90 -3.97
C PHE A 38 -5.48 -7.26 -4.36
N GLU A 39 -5.78 -8.55 -4.32
CA GLU A 39 -7.10 -9.08 -4.61
C GLU A 39 -7.96 -9.06 -3.34
N SER A 40 -9.18 -8.52 -3.47
CA SER A 40 -10.16 -8.48 -2.39
C SER A 40 -10.64 -9.89 -2.05
N GLY A 41 -10.74 -10.22 -0.76
CA GLY A 41 -11.23 -11.53 -0.33
C GLY A 41 -10.21 -12.69 -0.41
N ARG A 42 -9.00 -12.42 -0.90
CA ARG A 42 -7.91 -13.39 -0.91
C ARG A 42 -7.05 -13.28 0.35
N ASP A 43 -6.71 -14.43 0.93
CA ASP A 43 -5.65 -14.51 1.92
C ASP A 43 -4.27 -14.63 1.25
N TYR A 44 -3.34 -13.85 1.76
CA TYR A 44 -1.95 -13.85 1.33
C TYR A 44 -1.06 -14.19 2.52
N SER A 45 -0.10 -15.07 2.28
CA SER A 45 0.94 -15.33 3.27
C SER A 45 1.93 -14.17 3.35
N GLN A 46 2.68 -14.08 4.47
CA GLN A 46 3.76 -13.11 4.62
C GLN A 46 4.72 -13.07 3.42
N SER A 47 5.08 -14.25 2.88
CA SER A 47 5.96 -14.38 1.72
C SER A 47 5.32 -13.81 0.45
N GLU A 48 4.04 -14.07 0.20
CA GLU A 48 3.32 -13.54 -0.98
C GLU A 48 3.19 -12.03 -0.92
N ILE A 49 2.82 -11.47 0.23
CA ILE A 49 2.77 -10.01 0.40
C ILE A 49 4.14 -9.40 0.20
N ASN A 50 5.19 -10.05 0.72
CA ASN A 50 6.55 -9.57 0.50
C ASN A 50 6.91 -9.57 -0.99
N ASP A 51 6.56 -10.63 -1.72
CA ASP A 51 6.81 -10.75 -3.15
C ASP A 51 6.06 -9.68 -3.96
N ILE A 52 4.76 -9.52 -3.72
CA ILE A 52 3.93 -8.47 -4.34
C ILE A 52 4.53 -7.09 -4.07
N LEU A 53 4.86 -6.79 -2.80
CA LEU A 53 5.44 -5.48 -2.47
C LEU A 53 6.81 -5.28 -3.12
N ASN A 54 7.66 -6.31 -3.23
CA ASN A 54 8.95 -6.20 -3.92
C ASN A 54 8.80 -6.08 -5.44
N ASP A 55 7.76 -6.68 -6.03
CA ASP A 55 7.46 -6.53 -7.45
C ASP A 55 7.02 -5.09 -7.77
N TRP A 56 6.20 -4.50 -6.88
CA TRP A 56 5.67 -3.14 -7.05
C TRP A 56 6.56 -2.04 -6.46
N SER A 57 7.59 -2.36 -5.66
CA SER A 57 8.50 -1.38 -5.05
C SER A 57 9.98 -1.74 -5.25
N LEU A 58 10.74 -0.83 -5.85
CA LEU A 58 12.17 -1.02 -6.13
C LEU A 58 13.06 -0.75 -4.90
N PHE A 59 12.51 -0.14 -3.86
CA PHE A 59 13.23 0.13 -2.61
C PHE A 59 13.22 -1.06 -1.65
N ASN A 60 12.46 -2.12 -1.97
CA ASN A 60 12.46 -3.40 -1.24
C ASN A 60 12.13 -3.29 0.27
N ASP A 61 11.51 -2.18 0.72
CA ASP A 61 11.03 -1.99 2.10
C ASP A 61 9.60 -2.50 2.29
N ALA A 62 9.36 -3.74 1.84
CA ALA A 62 8.08 -4.40 2.02
C ALA A 62 7.67 -4.52 3.51
N ALA A 63 8.61 -4.53 4.45
CA ALA A 63 8.32 -4.53 5.89
C ALA A 63 7.66 -3.23 6.36
N THR A 64 8.20 -2.09 5.90
CA THR A 64 7.64 -0.76 6.20
C THR A 64 6.27 -0.61 5.57
N LEU A 65 6.12 -0.99 4.30
CA LEU A 65 4.83 -0.96 3.59
C LEU A 65 3.77 -1.82 4.27
N ARG A 66 4.12 -3.04 4.68
CA ARG A 66 3.22 -3.91 5.45
C ARG A 66 2.71 -3.24 6.72
N ARG A 67 3.62 -2.62 7.48
CA ARG A 67 3.25 -1.92 8.71
C ARG A 67 2.31 -0.76 8.42
N GLU A 68 2.63 0.07 7.44
CA GLU A 68 1.81 1.23 7.06
C GLU A 68 0.44 0.82 6.51
N LEU A 69 0.37 -0.23 5.68
CA LEU A 69 -0.89 -0.78 5.17
C LEU A 69 -1.78 -1.31 6.29
N CYS A 70 -1.19 -1.97 7.30
CA CYS A 70 -1.92 -2.46 8.47
C CYS A 70 -2.34 -1.30 9.40
N ASP A 71 -1.46 -0.33 9.63
CA ASP A 71 -1.71 0.82 10.50
C ASP A 71 -2.85 1.70 9.98
N ASN A 72 -2.87 1.92 8.66
CA ASN A 72 -3.90 2.68 7.97
C ASN A 72 -5.13 1.84 7.60
N ARG A 73 -5.28 0.60 8.11
CA ARG A 73 -6.44 -0.28 7.84
C ARG A 73 -6.71 -0.58 6.36
N PHE A 74 -5.67 -0.62 5.52
CA PHE A 74 -5.78 -1.10 4.14
C PHE A 74 -5.67 -2.63 4.07
N LEU A 75 -4.74 -3.18 4.86
CA LEU A 75 -4.57 -4.62 5.03
C LEU A 75 -4.95 -5.02 6.45
N ASN A 76 -5.66 -6.13 6.57
CA ASN A 76 -5.85 -6.83 7.81
C ASN A 76 -4.82 -7.94 7.94
N ARG A 77 -4.40 -8.23 9.17
CA ARG A 77 -3.54 -9.37 9.49
C ARG A 77 -4.22 -10.22 10.54
N THR A 78 -4.13 -11.53 10.37
CA THR A 78 -4.54 -12.49 11.41
C THR A 78 -3.75 -12.27 12.70
N SER A 79 -4.33 -12.62 13.85
CA SER A 79 -3.68 -12.47 15.16
C SER A 79 -2.35 -13.23 15.27
N ASP A 80 -2.19 -14.29 14.47
CA ASP A 80 -0.97 -15.10 14.35
C ASP A 80 0.10 -14.43 13.46
N GLY A 81 -0.25 -13.35 12.75
CA GLY A 81 0.65 -12.56 11.90
C GLY A 81 1.11 -13.26 10.61
N ARG A 82 0.63 -14.47 10.35
CA ARG A 82 1.02 -15.30 9.20
C ARG A 82 0.26 -14.96 7.92
N THR A 83 -1.01 -14.59 8.07
CA THR A 83 -1.92 -14.32 6.96
C THR A 83 -2.36 -12.87 6.95
N TYR A 84 -2.31 -12.27 5.76
CA TYR A 84 -2.73 -10.92 5.43
C TYR A 84 -3.91 -10.99 4.46
N ARG A 85 -4.82 -10.02 4.53
CA ARG A 85 -5.97 -9.93 3.64
C ARG A 85 -6.27 -8.46 3.39
N LEU A 86 -6.71 -8.13 2.17
CA LEU A 86 -7.20 -6.79 1.88
C LEU A 86 -8.50 -6.54 2.65
N GLU A 87 -8.59 -5.41 3.37
CA GLU A 87 -9.82 -5.02 4.05
C GLU A 87 -10.95 -4.83 3.04
N GLU A 88 -12.13 -5.36 3.36
CA GLU A 88 -13.33 -5.22 2.51
C GLU A 88 -13.72 -3.74 2.36
N THR A 89 -13.47 -2.94 3.39
CA THR A 89 -13.69 -1.49 3.39
C THR A 89 -12.34 -0.78 3.35
N GLN A 90 -11.98 -0.24 2.19
CA GLN A 90 -10.76 0.56 2.07
C GLN A 90 -11.01 1.97 2.63
N PRO A 91 -10.17 2.45 3.57
CA PRO A 91 -10.35 3.75 4.18
C PRO A 91 -10.13 4.86 3.16
N THR A 92 -10.98 5.88 3.22
CA THR A 92 -10.88 7.00 2.29
C THR A 92 -9.78 7.98 2.73
N PRO A 93 -9.19 8.75 1.79
CA PRO A 93 -8.23 9.81 2.14
C PRO A 93 -8.79 10.83 3.14
N ALA A 94 -10.10 11.07 3.11
CA ALA A 94 -10.79 11.93 4.07
C ALA A 94 -10.71 11.38 5.50
N GLU A 95 -10.96 10.08 5.67
CA GLU A 95 -10.87 9.41 6.98
C GLU A 95 -9.44 9.35 7.52
N LEU A 96 -8.46 9.27 6.62
CA LEU A 96 -7.04 9.27 6.99
C LEU A 96 -6.48 10.69 7.26
N GLY A 97 -7.33 11.73 7.20
CA GLY A 97 -7.00 13.11 7.58
C GLY A 97 -6.03 13.79 6.61
N ILE A 98 -6.08 13.41 5.34
CA ILE A 98 -5.17 13.90 4.27
C ILE A 98 -5.93 14.58 3.12
N ASP A 99 -7.26 14.59 3.20
CA ASP A 99 -8.16 15.36 2.33
C ASP A 99 -8.34 16.83 2.79
N SER A 100 -7.60 17.28 3.81
CA SER A 100 -7.56 18.71 4.13
C SER A 100 -6.79 19.45 3.03
N PHE A 101 -7.55 20.14 2.17
CA PHE A 101 -7.07 21.14 1.22
C PHE A 101 -6.63 22.43 1.92
#